data_AF-A0A7K2A1V6-F1
#
_entry.id   AF-A0A7K2A1V6-F1
#
_cell.length_a   1.000
_cell.length_b   1.000
_cell.length_c   1.000
_cell.angle_alpha   90.00
_cell.angle_beta   90.00
_cell.angle_gamma   90.00
#
_symmetry.space_group_name_H-M   'P 1'
#
loop_
_entity.id
_entity.type
_entity.pdbx_description
1 polymer ?
#
loop_
_entity_poly.entity_id
_entity_poly.type
_entity_poly.pdbx_seq_one_letter_code
_entity_poly.pdbx_strand_id
1 'polypeptide(L)' 'MDSPVAKIIMLAATIAITVAVVAFTWQVVGNNTPDPTADPATDKAQIKHENLCKAVGGKWTTTPDKCS' A
#
# COMPACT_ATOMS: atom_id res chain seq x y z
N MET A 1 -20.93 29.20 26.78
CA MET A 1 -20.89 28.47 25.48
C MET A 1 -21.52 27.11 25.71
N ASP A 2 -22.85 27.01 25.76
CA ASP A 2 -23.53 25.73 26.04
C ASP A 2 -24.84 25.63 25.27
N SER A 3 -24.76 25.69 23.93
CA SER A 3 -25.87 25.23 23.11
C SER A 3 -25.67 23.74 22.83
N PRO A 4 -26.61 22.86 23.22
CA PRO A 4 -26.58 21.42 22.91
C PRO A 4 -26.33 21.14 21.42
N VAL A 5 -26.82 22.04 20.56
CA VAL A 5 -26.63 21.99 19.11
C VAL A 5 -25.15 22.06 18.70
N ALA A 6 -24.36 22.91 19.35
CA ALA A 6 -22.92 23.04 19.05
C ALA A 6 -22.14 21.78 19.44
N LYS A 7 -22.54 21.09 20.50
CA LYS A 7 -21.94 19.81 20.93
C LYS A 7 -22.23 18.70 19.91
N ILE A 8 -23.45 18.65 19.38
CA ILE A 8 -23.85 17.66 18.35
C ILE A 8 -23.11 17.92 17.04
N ILE A 9 -22.98 19.18 16.61
CA ILE A 9 -22.25 19.54 15.39
C ILE A 9 -20.76 19.19 15.52
N MET A 10 -20.13 19.50 16.67
CA MET A 10 -18.74 19.10 16.91
C MET A 10 -18.59 17.58 16.88
N LEU A 11 -19.49 16.83 17.52
CA LEU A 11 -19.44 15.37 17.52
C LEU A 11 -19.51 14.79 16.10
N ALA A 12 -20.44 15.30 15.28
CA ALA A 12 -20.59 14.88 13.89
C ALA A 12 -19.35 15.20 13.05
N ALA A 13 -18.75 16.38 13.24
CA ALA A 13 -17.51 16.75 12.56
C ALA A 13 -16.35 15.84 12.95
N THR A 14 -16.19 15.51 14.23
CA THR A 14 -15.15 14.57 14.69
C THR A 14 -15.32 13.20 14.06
N ILE A 15 -16.55 12.67 14.03
CA ILE A 15 -16.83 11.36 13.41
C ILE A 15 -16.47 11.40 11.92
N ALA A 16 -16.88 12.45 11.19
CA ALA A 16 -16.58 12.60 9.77
C ALA A 16 -15.06 12.65 9.50
N ILE A 17 -14.31 13.41 10.30
CA ILE A 17 -12.84 13.48 10.18
C ILE A 17 -12.21 12.11 10.45
N THR A 18 -12.69 11.40 11.48
CA THR A 18 -12.13 10.08 11.83
C THR A 18 -12.34 9.08 10.71
N VAL A 19 -13.54 9.05 10.11
CA VAL A 19 -13.84 8.19 8.95
C VAL A 19 -12.97 8.57 7.75
N ALA A 20 -12.78 9.86 7.48
CA ALA A 20 -11.96 10.34 6.38
C ALA A 20 -10.48 9.93 6.55
N VAL A 21 -9.92 10.06 7.75
CA VAL A 21 -8.55 9.64 8.05
C VAL A 21 -8.40 8.14 7.88
N VAL A 22 -9.33 7.34 8.39
CA VAL A 22 -9.30 5.87 8.23
C VAL A 22 -9.35 5.49 6.76
N ALA A 23 -10.26 6.08 5.98
CA ALA A 23 -10.36 5.83 4.55
C ALA A 23 -9.07 6.19 3.79
N PHE A 24 -8.49 7.36 4.09
CA PHE A 24 -7.22 7.78 3.49
C PHE A 24 -6.09 6.81 3.85
N THR A 25 -6.02 6.37 5.11
CA THR A 25 -5.01 5.42 5.56
C THR A 25 -5.15 4.08 4.83
N TRP A 26 -6.37 3.59 4.64
CA TRP A 26 -6.62 2.38 3.85
C TRP A 26 -6.29 2.54 2.37
N GLN A 27 -6.53 3.70 1.77
CA GLN A 27 -6.12 3.98 0.38
C GLN A 27 -4.61 4.00 0.25
N VAL A 28 -3.90 4.64 1.17
CA VAL A 28 -2.43 4.68 1.16
C VAL A 28 -1.88 3.27 1.35
N VAL A 29 -2.37 2.52 2.34
CA VAL A 29 -1.96 1.13 2.54
C VAL A 29 -2.28 0.28 1.32
N GLY A 30 -3.50 0.35 0.77
CA GLY A 30 -3.90 -0.40 -0.42
C GLY A 30 -3.04 -0.09 -1.65
N ASN A 31 -2.75 1.19 -1.91
CA ASN A 31 -1.90 1.61 -3.03
C ASN A 31 -0.42 1.19 -2.86
N ASN A 32 0.03 0.94 -1.63
CA ASN A 32 1.40 0.51 -1.33
C ASN A 32 1.48 -0.98 -0.96
N THR A 33 0.34 -1.67 -0.88
CA THR A 33 0.32 -3.11 -0.62
C THR A 33 0.73 -3.79 -1.91
N PRO A 34 1.79 -4.62 -1.90
CA PRO A 34 2.17 -5.40 -3.07
C PRO A 34 0.95 -6.19 -3.53
N ASP A 35 0.52 -5.97 -4.77
CA ASP A 35 -0.65 -6.64 -5.33
C ASP A 35 -0.34 -8.15 -5.39
N PRO A 36 -1.04 -9.00 -4.61
CA PRO A 36 -0.78 -10.43 -4.58
C PRO A 36 -1.19 -11.13 -5.89
N THR A 37 -1.90 -10.43 -6.77
CA THR A 37 -2.29 -10.87 -8.10
C THR A 37 -1.43 -10.27 -9.21
N ALA A 38 -0.56 -9.31 -8.89
CA ALA A 38 0.44 -8.85 -9.84
C ALA A 38 1.32 -10.04 -10.21
N ASP A 39 1.45 -10.28 -11.51
CA ASP A 39 2.24 -11.39 -12.03
C ASP A 39 3.68 -11.25 -11.50
N PRO A 40 4.15 -12.20 -10.66
CA PRO A 40 5.49 -12.14 -10.10
C PRO A 40 6.56 -12.13 -11.19
N ALA A 41 6.25 -12.50 -12.44
CA ALA A 41 7.17 -12.35 -13.56
C ALA A 41 7.44 -10.87 -13.94
N THR A 42 6.46 -9.97 -13.74
CA THR A 42 6.61 -8.53 -14.03
C THR A 42 7.46 -7.85 -12.96
N ASP A 43 7.33 -8.27 -11.70
CA ASP A 43 8.14 -7.79 -10.58
C ASP A 43 9.56 -8.38 -10.58
N LYS A 44 9.70 -9.67 -10.91
CA LYS A 44 11.02 -10.32 -11.04
C LYS A 44 11.87 -9.63 -12.09
N ALA A 45 11.31 -9.28 -13.24
CA ALA A 45 12.05 -8.57 -14.29
C ALA A 45 12.64 -7.21 -13.85
N GLN A 46 12.09 -6.59 -12.79
CA GLN A 46 12.62 -5.33 -12.24
C GLN A 46 13.75 -5.54 -11.22
N ILE A 47 13.94 -6.77 -10.73
CA ILE A 47 14.98 -7.08 -9.75
C ILE A 47 16.34 -7.11 -10.45
N LYS A 48 17.20 -6.16 -10.07
CA LYS A 48 18.57 -6.00 -10.61
C LYS A 48 19.67 -6.59 -9.70
N HIS A 49 19.29 -7.35 -8.69
CA HIS A 49 20.23 -7.97 -7.75
C HIS A 49 19.93 -9.46 -7.56
N GLU A 50 20.95 -10.30 -7.70
CA GLU A 50 20.85 -11.76 -7.60
C GLU A 50 20.25 -12.23 -6.26
N ASN A 51 20.65 -11.61 -5.14
CA ASN A 51 20.17 -11.99 -3.81
C ASN A 51 18.65 -11.75 -3.65
N LEU A 52 18.16 -10.62 -4.17
CA LEU A 52 16.73 -10.30 -4.16
C LEU A 52 15.96 -11.24 -5.08
N CYS A 53 16.55 -11.61 -6.23
CA CYS A 53 15.93 -12.54 -7.17
C CYS A 53 15.71 -13.92 -6.55
N LYS A 54 16.71 -14.44 -5.83
CA LYS A 54 16.59 -15.72 -5.13
C LYS A 54 15.57 -15.66 -3.99
N ALA A 55 15.49 -14.54 -3.27
CA ALA A 55 14.55 -14.37 -2.17
C ALA A 55 13.08 -14.43 -2.61
N VAL A 56 12.77 -13.96 -3.83
CA VAL A 56 11.42 -14.06 -4.42
C VAL A 56 11.18 -15.35 -5.21
N GLY A 57 12.06 -16.34 -5.09
CA GLY A 57 11.98 -17.61 -5.83
C GLY A 57 12.14 -17.45 -7.34
N GLY A 58 12.86 -16.41 -7.79
CA GLY A 58 13.23 -16.19 -9.19
C GLY A 58 14.54 -16.89 -9.58
N LYS A 59 14.75 -17.03 -10.88
CA LYS A 59 15.97 -17.56 -11.48
C LYS A 59 16.80 -16.40 -12.04
N TRP A 60 17.99 -16.21 -11.50
CA TRP A 60 18.93 -15.20 -11.98
C TRP A 60 19.65 -15.68 -13.24
N THR A 61 19.67 -14.85 -14.28
CA THR A 61 20.46 -15.05 -15.51
C THR A 61 21.49 -13.94 -15.57
N THR A 62 22.76 -14.26 -15.82
CA THR A 62 23.88 -13.31 -15.84
C THR A 62 24.10 -12.63 -17.20
N THR A 63 23.46 -13.12 -18.27
CA THR A 63 23.62 -12.57 -19.62
C THR A 63 22.29 -12.60 -20.39
N PRO A 64 21.55 -11.47 -20.50
CA PRO A 64 21.70 -10.25 -19.71
C PRO A 64 21.32 -10.48 -18.24
N ASP A 65 21.88 -9.68 -17.33
CA ASP A 65 21.50 -9.66 -15.91
C ASP A 65 19.99 -9.44 -15.75
N LYS A 66 19.24 -10.52 -15.57
CA LYS A 66 17.79 -10.50 -15.39
C LYS A 66 17.36 -11.56 -14.39
N CYS A 67 16.35 -11.22 -13.61
CA CYS A 67 15.61 -12.18 -12.82
C CYS A 67 14.31 -12.57 -13.55
N SER A 68 14.02 -13.88 -13.62
CA SER A 68 12.80 -14.46 -14.23
C SER A 68 12.11 -15.43 -13.29
#